data_AF-X0YPC4-F1
#
_entry.id   AF-X0YPC4-F1
#
_cell.length_a   1.000
_cell.length_b   1.000
_cell.length_c   1.000
_cell.angle_alpha   90.00
_cell.angle_beta   90.00
_cell.angle_gamma   90.00
#
_symmetry.space_group_name_H-M   'P 1'
#
loop_
_entity.id
_entity.type
_entity.pdbx_description
1 polymer ?
#
loop_
_entity_poly.entity_id
_entity_poly.type
_entity_poly.pdbx_seq_one_letter_code
_entity_poly.pdbx_strand_id
1 'polypeptide(L)' 'MIVIPAIDLSEGQVVRLRQGEMRQKTVYSDDPAAQARLWEQQGAQIIHVVDL' A
#
# COMPACT_ATOMS: atom_id res chain seq x y z
N MET A 1 15.41 -15.33 1.02
CA MET A 1 14.65 -14.33 1.79
C MET A 1 13.66 -13.67 0.84
N ILE A 2 12.36 -13.64 1.16
CA ILE A 2 11.33 -13.01 0.32
C ILE A 2 11.03 -11.63 0.91
N VAL A 3 11.04 -10.59 0.08
CA VAL A 3 10.59 -9.24 0.45
C VAL A 3 9.13 -9.11 0.04
N ILE A 4 8.27 -8.66 0.95
CA ILE A 4 6.83 -8.53 0.71
C ILE A 4 6.46 -7.05 0.88
N PRO A 5 6.31 -6.29 -0.21
CA PRO A 5 5.79 -4.93 -0.15
C PRO A 5 4.36 -4.91 0.42
N ALA A 6 4.03 -3.85 1.15
CA ALA A 6 2.71 -3.65 1.71
C ALA A 6 2.01 -2.44 1.07
N ILE A 7 0.70 -2.55 0.86
CA ILE A 7 -0.19 -1.48 0.44
C ILE A 7 -1.34 -1.42 1.45
N ASP A 8 -1.45 -0.29 2.17
CA ASP A 8 -2.61 -0.03 3.01
C ASP A 8 -3.63 0.78 2.23
N LEU A 9 -4.90 0.36 2.28
CA LEU A 9 -6.01 0.98 1.57
C LEU A 9 -6.96 1.64 2.55
N SER A 10 -7.46 2.82 2.19
CA SER A 10 -8.55 3.48 2.91
C SER A 10 -9.34 4.32 1.92
N GLU A 11 -10.66 4.13 1.87
CA GLU A 11 -11.57 4.87 0.97
C GLU A 11 -11.14 4.81 -0.51
N GLY A 12 -10.58 3.67 -0.94
CA GLY A 12 -10.10 3.48 -2.31
C GLY A 12 -8.72 4.10 -2.60
N GLN A 13 -8.06 4.70 -1.62
CA GLN A 13 -6.74 5.32 -1.76
C GLN A 13 -5.64 4.48 -1.13
N VAL A 14 -4.41 4.59 -1.65
CA VAL A 14 -3.20 4.09 -1.00
C VAL A 14 -2.76 5.07 0.07
N VAL A 15 -2.71 4.59 1.31
CA VAL A 15 -2.43 5.43 2.47
C VAL A 15 -1.32 4.81 3.33
N ARG A 16 -0.85 5.59 4.30
CA ARG A 16 -0.07 5.08 5.42
C ARG A 16 -0.47 5.80 6.69
N LEU A 17 -0.62 5.06 7.77
CA LEU A 17 -0.84 5.61 9.09
C LEU A 17 0.49 5.67 9.85
N ARG A 18 0.80 6.82 10.47
CA ARG A 18 1.92 6.89 11.41
C ARG A 18 1.50 6.20 12.71
N GLN A 19 2.18 5.11 13.06
CA GLN A 19 1.88 4.29 14.25
C GLN A 19 0.42 3.78 14.32
N GLY A 20 -0.27 3.62 13.17
CA GLY A 20 -1.67 3.18 13.14
C GLY A 20 -2.70 4.28 13.43
N GLU A 21 -2.27 5.54 13.60
CA GLU A 21 -3.16 6.65 13.92
C GLU A 21 -3.85 7.22 12.67
N MET A 22 -5.17 7.05 12.55
CA MET A 22 -5.98 7.56 11.42
C MET A 22 -5.89 9.07 11.22
N ARG A 23 -5.70 9.82 12.30
CA ARG A 23 -5.51 11.30 12.23
C ARG A 23 -4.18 11.70 11.60
N GLN A 24 -3.22 10.76 11.52
CA GLN A 24 -1.91 10.94 10.92
C GLN A 24 -1.80 10.13 9.62
N LYS A 25 -2.90 10.09 8.85
CA LYS A 25 -2.98 9.48 7.52
C LYS A 25 -2.21 10.32 6.51
N THR A 26 -1.37 9.68 5.71
CA THR A 26 -0.77 10.28 4.50
C THR A 26 -1.27 9.51 3.29
N VAL A 27 -1.79 10.24 2.29
CA VAL A 27 -2.23 9.67 1.01
C VAL A 27 -1.05 9.68 0.05
N TYR A 28 -0.75 8.54 -0.57
CA TYR A 28 0.33 8.39 -1.54
C TYR A 28 -0.17 8.30 -2.97
N SER A 29 -1.34 7.69 -3.18
CA SER A 29 -1.94 7.51 -4.50
C SER A 29 -3.45 7.26 -4.37
N ASP A 30 -4.20 7.58 -5.42
CA ASP A 30 -5.61 7.28 -5.63
C ASP A 30 -5.85 6.07 -6.56
N ASP A 31 -4.78 5.42 -7.06
CA ASP A 31 -4.85 4.22 -7.89
C ASP A 31 -4.09 3.06 -7.24
N PRO A 32 -4.75 2.26 -6.38
CA PRO A 32 -4.19 1.06 -5.77
C PRO A 32 -3.64 0.05 -6.79
N ALA A 33 -4.28 -0.07 -7.96
CA ALA A 33 -3.88 -1.01 -8.97
C ALA A 33 -2.56 -0.58 -9.64
N ALA A 34 -2.37 0.72 -9.87
CA ALA A 34 -1.09 1.25 -10.34
C ALA A 34 0.03 1.02 -9.31
N GLN A 35 -0.24 1.22 -8.01
CA GLN A 35 0.74 0.95 -6.97
C GLN A 35 1.13 -0.54 -6.89
N ALA A 36 0.17 -1.45 -7.06
CA ALA A 36 0.43 -2.89 -7.10
C ALA A 36 1.27 -3.28 -8.33
N ARG A 37 0.92 -2.75 -9.51
CA ARG A 37 1.70 -2.96 -10.76
C ARG A 37 3.14 -2.45 -10.63
N LEU A 38 3.36 -1.34 -9.92
CA LEU A 38 4.71 -0.83 -9.68
C LEU A 38 5.55 -1.82 -8.88
N TRP A 39 4.97 -2.45 -7.86
CA TRP A 39 5.68 -3.48 -7.07
C TRP A 39 5.95 -4.74 -7.89
N GLU A 40 4.98 -5.20 -8.67
CA GLU A 40 5.16 -6.32 -9.60
C GLU A 40 6.31 -6.05 -10.59
N GLN A 41 6.36 -4.86 -11.19
CA GLN A 41 7.43 -4.45 -12.11
C GLN A 41 8.81 -4.40 -11.44
N GLN A 42 8.87 -4.15 -10.13
CA GLN A 42 10.11 -4.20 -9.35
C GLN A 42 10.48 -5.61 -8.88
N GLY A 43 9.72 -6.64 -9.27
CA GLY A 43 10.00 -8.04 -8.97
C GLY A 43 9.31 -8.58 -7.73
N ALA A 44 8.31 -7.88 -7.18
CA ALA A 44 7.51 -8.40 -6.08
C ALA A 44 6.67 -9.60 -6.55
N GLN A 45 6.84 -10.75 -5.90
CA GLN A 45 6.05 -11.96 -6.15
C GLN A 45 4.77 -12.02 -5.31
N ILE A 46 4.79 -11.34 -4.17
CA ILE A 46 3.69 -11.29 -3.20
C ILE A 46 3.58 -9.84 -2.74
N ILE A 47 2.35 -9.33 -2.69
CA ILE A 47 2.03 -8.03 -2.14
C ILE A 47 1.08 -8.26 -0.96
N HIS A 48 1.41 -7.71 0.20
CA HIS A 48 0.53 -7.68 1.35
C HIS A 48 -0.41 -6.48 1.24
N VAL A 49 -1.72 -6.71 1.34
CA VAL A 49 -2.72 -5.65 1.25
C VAL A 49 -3.55 -5.62 2.53
N VAL A 50 -3.76 -4.43 3.07
CA VAL A 50 -4.57 -4.18 4.26
C VAL A 50 -5.69 -3.21 3.88
N ASP A 51 -6.93 -3.55 4.22
CA ASP A 51 -8.10 -2.67 4.09
C ASP A 51 -8.41 -2.06 5.47
N LEU A 52 -8.25 -0.74 5.61
CA LEU A 52 -8.31 0.01 6.89
C LEU A 52 -9.67 0.66 7.16
#